data_AF-A0A1F4MQQ5-F1
#
_entry.id   AF-A0A1F4MQQ5-F1
#
_cell.length_a   1.000
_cell.length_b   1.000
_cell.length_c   1.000
_cell.angle_alpha   90.00
_cell.angle_beta   90.00
_cell.angle_gamma   90.00
#
_symmetry.space_group_name_H-M   'P 1'
#
loop_
_entity.id
_entity.type
_entity.pdbx_description
1 polymer ?
#
loop_
_entity_poly.entity_id
_entity_poly.type
_entity_poly.pdbx_seq_one_letter_code
_entity_poly.pdbx_strand_id
1 'polypeptide(L)'
;MRTLDKIVFRGYAKKEEDIWVAICIDLNIAAQGNGVKEAMDTCSEMISEYIEFVCKQYPDQLGKYIPRPAPKEFIEEYNQMMKLIIGKEESKKIPSKLWSYESENLALCGA
;
A
#
# COMPACT_ATOMS: atom_id res chain seq x y z
N MET A 1 -24.84 11.86 1.83
CA MET A 1 -23.86 10.81 1.48
C MET A 1 -22.48 11.43 1.70
N ARG A 2 -21.68 10.93 2.65
CA ARG A 2 -20.28 11.39 2.80
C ARG A 2 -19.46 10.61 1.79
N THR A 3 -18.95 11.28 0.77
CA THR A 3 -17.92 10.75 -0.12
C THR A 3 -16.74 10.37 0.77
N LEU A 4 -16.33 9.09 0.77
CA LEU A 4 -15.08 8.71 1.41
C LEU A 4 -13.96 9.32 0.55
N ASP A 5 -13.34 10.38 1.06
CA ASP A 5 -12.12 10.94 0.49
C ASP A 5 -11.08 9.81 0.37
N LYS A 6 -10.39 9.75 -0.78
CA LYS A 6 -9.43 8.72 -1.19
C LYS A 6 -8.74 7.98 -0.03
N ILE A 7 -8.84 6.65 0.00
CA ILE A 7 -8.07 5.82 0.94
C ILE A 7 -6.67 5.63 0.38
N VAL A 8 -5.66 6.13 1.08
CA VAL A 8 -4.25 5.99 0.71
C VAL A 8 -3.60 4.95 1.63
N PHE A 9 -3.07 3.87 1.03
CA PHE A 9 -2.26 2.89 1.75
C PHE A 9 -0.76 3.19 1.59
N ARG A 10 -0.02 3.01 2.68
CA ARG A 10 1.42 3.22 2.75
C ARG A 10 2.15 1.96 2.31
N GLY A 11 3.15 2.13 1.47
CA GLY A 11 4.03 1.05 1.05
C GLY A 11 5.35 1.54 0.50
N TYR A 12 6.25 0.60 0.28
CA TYR A 12 7.56 0.84 -0.32
C TYR A 12 7.98 -0.38 -1.13
N ALA A 13 8.90 -0.18 -2.07
CA ALA A 13 9.54 -1.27 -2.80
C ALA A 13 11.05 -1.26 -2.54
N LYS A 14 11.61 -2.45 -2.36
CA LYS A 14 13.04 -2.68 -2.21
C LYS A 14 13.50 -3.82 -3.12
N LYS A 15 14.79 -3.81 -3.44
CA LYS A 15 15.43 -4.96 -4.09
C LYS A 15 16.00 -5.85 -3.00
N GLU A 16 15.58 -7.11 -2.98
CA GLU A 16 16.20 -8.17 -2.17
C GLU A 16 16.93 -9.10 -3.14
N GLU A 17 18.25 -9.15 -3.03
CA GLU A 17 19.11 -9.87 -3.99
C GLU A 17 18.83 -9.45 -5.45
N ASP A 18 18.22 -10.35 -6.24
CA ASP A 18 17.86 -10.15 -7.64
C ASP A 18 16.36 -9.96 -7.89
N ILE A 19 15.55 -9.92 -6.85
CA ILE A 19 14.11 -9.71 -6.96
C ILE A 19 13.68 -8.38 -6.34
N TRP A 20 12.65 -7.76 -6.91
CA TRP A 20 11.99 -6.62 -6.28
C TRP A 20 10.84 -7.10 -5.40
N VAL A 21 10.72 -6.51 -4.22
CA VAL A 21 9.67 -6.78 -3.25
C VAL A 21 8.96 -5.47 -2.94
N ALA A 22 7.66 -5.40 -3.21
CA ALA A 22 6.80 -4.29 -2.82
C ALA A 22 5.97 -4.69 -1.60
N ILE A 23 5.93 -3.83 -0.59
CA ILE A 23 5.31 -4.10 0.71
C ILE A 23 4.32 -2.98 1.04
N CYS A 24 3.06 -3.35 1.29
CA CYS A 24 2.04 -2.47 1.85
C CYS A 24 1.94 -2.69 3.36
N ILE A 25 2.41 -1.70 4.13
CA ILE A 25 2.52 -1.80 5.59
C ILE A 25 1.17 -1.70 6.31
N ASP A 26 0.15 -1.17 5.63
CA ASP A 26 -1.19 -0.98 6.21
C ASP A 26 -2.10 -2.20 6.09
N LEU A 27 -1.77 -3.12 5.17
CA LEU A 27 -2.57 -4.33 4.90
C LEU A 27 -1.79 -5.64 5.09
N ASN A 28 -0.49 -5.54 5.42
CA ASN A 28 0.41 -6.69 5.53
C ASN A 28 0.35 -7.56 4.26
N ILE A 29 0.47 -6.89 3.12
CA ILE A 29 0.50 -7.46 1.77
C ILE A 29 1.88 -7.18 1.20
N ALA A 30 2.47 -8.18 0.57
CA ALA A 30 3.71 -8.03 -0.17
C ALA A 30 3.63 -8.83 -1.46
N ALA A 31 4.27 -8.30 -2.51
CA ALA A 31 4.40 -8.96 -3.79
C ALA A 31 5.82 -8.84 -4.30
N GLN A 32 6.22 -9.79 -5.15
CA GLN A 32 7.54 -9.83 -5.77
C GLN A 32 7.43 -9.63 -7.28
N GLY A 33 8.52 -9.19 -7.90
CA GLY A 33 8.61 -9.05 -9.35
C GLY A 33 10.06 -8.93 -9.82
N ASN A 34 10.31 -9.19 -11.10
CA ASN A 34 11.64 -9.05 -11.70
C ASN A 34 12.04 -7.57 -11.87
N GLY A 35 11.06 -6.67 -11.83
CA GLY A 35 11.25 -5.23 -11.82
C GLY A 35 10.44 -4.53 -10.74
N VAL A 36 10.87 -3.32 -10.37
CA VAL A 36 10.17 -2.49 -9.38
C VAL A 36 8.70 -2.25 -9.76
N LYS A 37 8.44 -1.99 -11.05
CA LYS A 37 7.09 -1.78 -11.58
C LYS A 37 6.23 -3.04 -11.43
N GLU A 38 6.77 -4.19 -11.82
CA GLU A 38 6.08 -5.47 -11.72
C GLU A 38 5.73 -5.79 -10.26
N ALA A 39 6.68 -5.66 -9.33
CA ALA A 39 6.41 -5.91 -7.91
C ALA A 39 5.31 -4.97 -7.36
N MET A 40 5.33 -3.70 -7.75
CA MET A 40 4.33 -2.72 -7.33
C MET A 40 2.95 -2.96 -7.94
N ASP A 41 2.88 -3.26 -9.24
CA ASP A 41 1.64 -3.59 -9.93
C ASP A 41 1.00 -4.85 -9.34
N THR A 42 1.79 -5.91 -9.10
CA THR A 42 1.29 -7.12 -8.43
C THR A 42 0.81 -6.82 -7.01
N CYS A 43 1.52 -5.98 -6.26
CA CYS A 43 1.10 -5.57 -4.91
C CYS A 43 -0.22 -4.77 -4.96
N SER A 44 -0.37 -3.89 -5.96
CA SER A 44 -1.62 -3.15 -6.24
C SER A 44 -2.80 -4.09 -6.47
N GLU A 45 -2.61 -5.11 -7.30
CA GLU A 45 -3.63 -6.10 -7.62
C GLU A 45 -4.06 -6.85 -6.35
N MET A 46 -3.09 -7.34 -5.58
CA MET A 46 -3.36 -8.04 -4.31
C MET A 46 -4.09 -7.16 -3.27
N ILE A 47 -3.76 -5.86 -3.20
CA ILE A 47 -4.49 -4.91 -2.34
C ILE A 47 -5.94 -4.77 -2.80
N SER A 48 -6.16 -4.64 -4.11
CA SER A 48 -7.49 -4.49 -4.71
C SER A 48 -8.35 -5.73 -4.43
N GLU A 49 -7.81 -6.91 -4.67
CA GLU A 49 -8.46 -8.20 -4.41
C GLU A 49 -8.77 -8.38 -2.92
N TYR A 50 -7.86 -8.00 -2.02
CA TYR A 50 -8.08 -8.09 -0.58
C TYR A 50 -9.22 -7.19 -0.12
N ILE A 51 -9.25 -5.94 -0.59
CA ILE A 51 -10.32 -4.99 -0.26
C ILE A 51 -11.65 -5.51 -0.78
N GLU A 52 -11.72 -5.95 -2.04
CA GLU A 52 -12.94 -6.51 -2.63
C GLU A 52 -13.43 -7.72 -1.82
N PHE A 53 -12.52 -8.63 -1.45
CA PHE A 53 -12.83 -9.79 -0.63
C PHE A 53 -13.43 -9.39 0.73
N VAL A 54 -12.78 -8.48 1.46
CA VAL A 54 -13.26 -8.02 2.77
C VAL A 54 -14.62 -7.32 2.64
N CYS A 55 -14.77 -6.45 1.65
CA CYS A 55 -16.03 -5.76 1.36
C CYS A 55 -17.18 -6.73 1.06
N LYS A 56 -16.90 -7.81 0.32
CA LYS A 56 -17.90 -8.80 -0.07
C LYS A 56 -18.25 -9.78 1.05
N GLN A 57 -17.25 -10.28 1.79
CA GLN A 57 -17.44 -11.31 2.81
C GLN A 57 -17.80 -10.73 4.18
N TYR A 58 -17.35 -9.50 4.48
CA TYR A 58 -17.43 -8.90 5.81
C TYR A 58 -17.85 -7.41 5.76
N PRO A 59 -18.97 -7.05 5.10
CA PRO A 59 -19.37 -5.66 4.87
C PRO A 59 -19.52 -4.82 6.16
N ASP A 60 -19.99 -5.43 7.26
CA ASP A 60 -20.18 -4.75 8.54
C ASP A 60 -18.97 -4.84 9.49
N GLN A 61 -17.88 -5.47 9.05
CA GLN A 61 -16.70 -5.70 9.89
C GLN A 61 -15.41 -5.14 9.27
N LEU A 62 -15.50 -4.15 8.38
CA LEU A 62 -14.33 -3.57 7.71
C LEU A 62 -13.22 -3.19 8.70
N GLY A 63 -13.55 -2.54 9.81
CA GLY A 63 -12.57 -2.12 10.82
C GLY A 63 -11.82 -3.24 11.54
N LYS A 64 -12.28 -4.50 11.42
CA LYS A 64 -11.59 -5.69 11.94
C LYS A 64 -10.49 -6.18 10.99
N TYR A 65 -10.64 -5.90 9.70
CA TYR A 65 -9.78 -6.42 8.64
C TYR A 65 -8.97 -5.31 7.95
N ILE A 66 -9.38 -4.05 8.08
CA ILE A 66 -8.73 -2.89 7.46
C ILE A 66 -8.66 -1.75 8.49
N PRO A 67 -7.46 -1.25 8.85
CA PRO A 67 -6.15 -1.74 8.41
C PRO A 67 -5.76 -3.08 9.05
N ARG A 68 -4.89 -3.83 8.38
CA ARG A 68 -4.22 -5.04 8.86
C ARG A 68 -2.71 -4.76 8.87
N PRO A 69 -2.18 -4.09 9.89
CA PRO A 69 -0.80 -3.61 9.86
C PRO A 69 0.21 -4.76 9.73
N ALA A 70 1.29 -4.50 9.00
CA ALA A 70 2.43 -5.39 8.88
C ALA A 70 3.18 -5.56 10.23
N PRO A 71 4.02 -6.59 10.36
CA PRO A 71 4.98 -6.70 11.46
C PRO A 71 5.82 -5.42 11.66
N LYS A 72 6.22 -5.15 12.90
CA LYS A 72 6.83 -3.88 13.31
C LYS A 72 8.11 -3.57 12.53
N GLU A 73 8.89 -4.58 12.22
CA GLU A 73 10.12 -4.48 11.44
C GLU A 73 9.91 -3.78 10.09
N PHE A 74 8.83 -4.10 9.37
CA PHE A 74 8.53 -3.50 8.08
C PHE A 74 7.99 -2.07 8.21
N ILE A 75 7.27 -1.78 9.29
CA ILE A 75 6.79 -0.43 9.61
C ILE A 75 7.99 0.47 9.97
N GLU A 76 8.93 -0.04 10.76
CA GLU A 76 10.16 0.66 11.11
C GLU A 76 11.03 0.92 9.88
N GLU A 77 11.16 -0.06 9.00
CA GLU A 77 11.85 0.09 7.71
C GLU A 77 11.22 1.21 6.86
N TYR A 78 9.89 1.21 6.69
CA TYR A 78 9.18 2.30 6.02
C TYR A 78 9.46 3.67 6.66
N ASN A 79 9.38 3.76 7.99
CA ASN A 79 9.62 5.01 8.71
C ASN A 79 11.06 5.51 8.52
N GLN A 80 12.05 4.63 8.48
CA GLN A 80 13.43 4.98 8.19
C GLN A 80 13.60 5.51 6.76
N MET A 81 13.00 4.84 5.77
CA MET A 81 13.01 5.30 4.38
C MET A 81 12.36 6.68 4.24
N MET A 82 11.23 6.92 4.90
CA MET A 82 10.54 8.22 4.85
C MET A 82 11.33 9.35 5.51
N LYS A 83 12.01 9.09 6.64
CA LYS A 83 12.90 10.08 7.27
C LYS A 83 14.02 10.52 6.32
N LEU A 84 14.57 9.60 5.53
CA LEU A 84 15.60 9.93 4.54
C LEU A 84 15.07 10.75 3.37
N ILE A 85 13.78 10.64 3.03
CA ILE A 85 13.13 11.42 1.97
C ILE A 85 12.81 12.82 2.48
N ILE A 86 12.15 12.92 3.65
CA ILE A 86 11.73 14.19 4.25
C ILE A 86 12.95 15.00 4.72
N GLY A 87 13.96 14.35 5.30
CA GLY A 87 15.21 15.00 5.70
C GLY A 87 16.09 15.47 4.52
N LYS A 88 15.70 15.19 3.27
CA LYS A 88 16.37 15.65 2.04
C LYS A 88 15.60 16.75 1.31
N GLU A 89 14.51 17.28 1.88
CA GLU A 89 13.78 18.42 1.30
C GLU A 89 14.51 19.76 1.51
N GLU A 90 15.67 19.91 0.86
CA GLU A 90 15.95 21.12 0.11
C GLU A 90 16.32 20.70 -1.32
N SER A 91 15.30 20.73 -2.17
CA SER A 91 15.37 20.58 -3.62
C SER A 91 15.27 19.15 -4.22
N LYS A 92 14.17 18.99 -4.96
CA LYS A 92 13.98 18.25 -6.22
C LYS A 92 13.34 16.86 -6.17
N LYS A 93 12.10 16.88 -6.71
CA LYS A 93 11.31 15.82 -7.35
C LYS A 93 11.03 14.58 -6.49
N ILE A 94 9.76 14.42 -6.16
CA ILE A 94 9.15 13.23 -5.55
C ILE A 94 9.81 11.97 -6.16
N PRO A 95 10.51 11.14 -5.35
CA PRO A 95 11.20 9.97 -5.87
C PRO A 95 10.20 8.98 -6.46
N SER A 96 10.57 8.34 -7.56
CA SER A 96 9.84 7.23 -8.21
C SER A 96 9.65 5.97 -7.34
N LYS A 97 10.03 6.03 -6.06
CA LYS A 97 9.98 4.95 -5.05
C LYS A 97 8.77 5.01 -4.13
N LEU A 98 7.98 6.09 -4.20
CA LEU A 98 6.78 6.25 -3.39
C LEU A 98 5.57 6.16 -4.31
N TRP A 99 4.62 5.30 -3.98
CA TRP A 99 3.38 5.14 -4.74
C TRP A 99 2.19 5.27 -3.82
N SER A 100 1.24 6.10 -4.24
CA SER A 100 -0.08 6.23 -3.66
C SER A 100 -1.05 5.51 -4.60
N TYR A 101 -1.74 4.49 -4.11
CA TYR A 101 -2.81 3.83 -4.84
C TYR A 101 -4.07 4.71 -4.81
N GLU A 102 -4.68 4.92 -5.98
CA GLU A 102 -5.97 5.58 -6.14
C GLU A 102 -6.92 4.56 -6.77
N SER A 103 -7.87 3.98 -6.01
CA SER A 103 -8.97 3.23 -6.62
C SER A 103 -10.17 4.14 -6.87
N GLU A 104 -10.66 4.15 -8.10
CA GLU A 104 -11.89 4.86 -8.48
C GLU A 104 -13.17 4.11 -8.04
N ASN A 105 -13.06 2.94 -7.37
CA ASN A 105 -14.16 1.99 -7.21
C ASN A 105 -14.64 1.72 -5.77
N LEU A 106 -14.32 2.56 -4.80
CA LEU A 106 -14.81 2.39 -3.41
C LEU A 106 -16.31 2.76 -3.21
N ALA A 107 -17.03 3.16 -4.25
CA ALA A 107 -18.38 3.72 -4.15
C ALA A 107 -19.55 2.72 -4.20
N LEU A 108 -19.33 1.40 -4.08
CA LEU A 108 -20.42 0.41 -4.22
C LEU A 108 -20.67 -0.51 -3.01
N CYS A 109 -20.06 -0.24 -1.86
CA CYS A 109 -20.48 -0.90 -0.62
C CYS A 109 -21.49 -0.03 0.13
N GLY A 110 -22.76 -0.18 -0.26
CA GLY A 110 -23.88 0.48 0.42
C GLY A 110 -25.21 0.37 -0.34
N ALA A 111 -25.84 -0.81 -0.27
CA ALA A 111 -27.29 -1.00 -0.26
C ALA A 111 -27.61 -2.35 0.37
#